data_AF-A0A7J4FQX1-F1
#
_entry.id   AF-A0A7J4FQX1-F1
#
_cell.length_a   1.000
_cell.length_b   1.000
_cell.length_c   1.000
_cell.angle_alpha   90.00
_cell.angle_beta   90.00
_cell.angle_gamma   90.00
#
_symmetry.space_group_name_H-M   'P 1'
#
loop_
_entity.id
_entity.type
_entity.pdbx_description
1 polymer ?
#
loop_
_entity_poly.entity_id
_entity_poly.type
_entity_poly.pdbx_seq_one_letter_code
_entity_poly.pdbx_strand_id
1 'polypeptide(L)'
;MKHQRTFIGPRFEIRNYLSGSFIDDLSRDVFTGLTADQKFIPCKYFYDERGSILFEEICRLPEYYQTRTELSILEEKGEAIMEPFGDGDLVELGSGANWKI
;
A
#
# COMPACT_ATOMS: atom_id res chain seq x y z
N MET A 1 20.41 -2.77 11.02
CA MET A 1 19.03 -2.60 11.53
C MET A 1 19.05 -1.62 12.68
N LYS A 2 18.56 -0.39 12.48
CA LYS A 2 18.27 0.55 13.57
C LYS A 2 16.76 0.78 13.54
N HIS A 3 16.06 0.20 14.51
CA HIS A 3 14.62 0.34 14.69
C HIS A 3 14.37 1.74 15.26
N GLN A 4 13.78 2.63 14.46
CA GLN A 4 13.41 3.96 14.92
C GLN A 4 11.98 3.89 15.45
N ARG A 5 11.81 4.11 16.76
CA ARG A 5 10.52 4.19 17.43
C ARG A 5 10.11 5.66 17.53
N THR A 6 8.93 5.98 17.01
CA THR A 6 8.31 7.30 17.19
C THR A 6 6.98 7.11 17.91
N PHE A 7 6.82 7.76 19.06
CA PHE A 7 5.58 7.73 19.83
C PHE A 7 4.69 8.90 19.42
N ILE A 8 3.45 8.63 19.01
CA ILE A 8 2.42 9.64 18.75
C ILE A 8 1.28 9.37 19.75
N GLY A 9 1.40 9.92 20.96
CA GLY A 9 0.38 9.81 22.03
C GLY A 9 0.26 8.43 22.70
N PRO A 10 -0.69 8.27 23.65
CA PRO A 10 -0.81 7.07 24.50
C PRO A 10 -1.48 5.84 23.84
N ARG A 11 -1.86 5.89 22.56
CA ARG A 11 -2.67 4.84 21.90
C ARG A 11 -2.02 4.14 20.70
N PHE A 12 -0.92 4.65 20.13
CA PHE A 12 -0.29 4.03 18.95
C PHE A 12 1.25 4.06 19.02
N GLU A 13 1.89 2.95 18.63
CA GLU A 13 3.33 2.84 18.45
C GLU A 13 3.64 2.68 16.95
N ILE A 14 4.48 3.55 16.40
CA ILE A 14 4.97 3.39 15.02
C ILE A 14 6.35 2.72 15.08
N ARG A 15 6.46 1.55 14.43
CA ARG A 15 7.71 0.82 14.24
C ARG A 15 8.05 0.77 12.75
N ASN A 16 9.20 1.32 12.38
CA ASN A 16 9.70 1.25 11.02
C ASN A 16 10.66 0.05 10.85
N TYR A 17 10.33 -0.85 9.93
CA TYR A 17 11.11 -2.05 9.59
C TYR A 17 11.75 -1.99 8.19
N LEU A 18 11.64 -0.87 7.49
CA LEU A 18 12.17 -0.70 6.14
C LEU A 18 13.71 -0.66 6.15
N SER A 19 14.32 -1.26 5.12
CA SER A 19 15.74 -1.08 4.84
C SER A 19 15.99 0.32 4.27
N GLY A 20 17.17 0.87 4.51
CA GLY A 20 17.61 2.12 3.86
C GLY A 20 18.04 1.96 2.40
N SER A 21 17.74 0.82 1.75
CA SER A 21 18.25 0.46 0.42
C SER A 21 17.40 0.99 -0.75
N PHE A 22 16.35 1.75 -0.48
CA PHE A 22 15.38 2.16 -1.51
C PHE A 22 16.05 2.83 -2.72
N ILE A 23 17.02 3.71 -2.49
CA ILE A 23 17.73 4.43 -3.56
C ILE A 23 18.59 3.49 -4.41
N ASP A 24 19.25 2.51 -3.78
CA ASP A 24 20.05 1.50 -4.49
C ASP A 24 19.15 0.62 -5.36
N ASP A 25 18.00 0.22 -4.82
CA ASP A 25 17.01 -0.59 -5.53
C ASP A 25 16.40 0.17 -6.71
N LEU A 26 16.00 1.44 -6.50
CA LEU A 26 15.51 2.32 -7.57
C LEU A 26 16.54 2.50 -8.68
N SER A 27 17.79 2.80 -8.33
CA SER A 27 18.85 3.05 -9.31
C SER A 27 19.10 1.83 -10.18
N ARG A 28 19.16 0.65 -9.55
CA ARG A 28 19.32 -0.64 -10.24
C ARG A 28 18.14 -0.97 -11.14
N ASP A 29 16.91 -0.81 -10.66
CA ASP A 29 15.69 -1.11 -11.41
C ASP A 29 15.55 -0.18 -12.63
N VAL A 30 15.83 1.12 -12.47
CA VAL A 30 15.81 2.10 -13.56
C VAL A 30 16.89 1.81 -14.59
N PHE A 31 18.13 1.53 -14.15
CA PHE A 31 19.21 1.19 -15.08
C PHE A 31 18.84 -0.06 -15.91
N THR A 32 18.41 -1.12 -15.23
CA THR A 32 18.00 -2.38 -15.89
C THR A 32 16.85 -2.14 -16.87
N GLY A 33 15.82 -1.42 -16.45
CA GLY A 33 14.64 -1.17 -17.25
C GLY A 33 14.86 -0.26 -18.46
N LEU A 34 15.73 0.74 -18.35
CA LEU A 34 16.01 1.68 -19.45
C LEU A 34 17.06 1.16 -20.44
N THR A 35 17.85 0.15 -20.05
CA THR A 35 18.85 -0.51 -20.91
C THR A 35 18.35 -1.79 -21.58
N ALA A 36 17.17 -2.29 -21.21
CA ALA A 36 16.54 -3.42 -21.88
C ALA A 36 16.09 -3.09 -23.32
N ASP A 37 16.07 -4.10 -24.18
CA ASP A 37 15.60 -3.97 -25.57
C ASP A 37 14.17 -3.39 -25.62
N GLN A 38 13.29 -3.91 -24.76
CA GLN A 38 11.98 -3.34 -24.47
C GLN A 38 12.05 -2.59 -23.13
N LYS A 39 11.92 -1.27 -23.17
CA LYS A 39 12.05 -0.42 -21.98
C LYS A 39 10.89 -0.65 -21.00
N PHE A 40 11.21 -0.69 -19.71
CA PHE A 40 10.22 -0.81 -18.64
C PHE A 40 10.69 -0.11 -17.36
N ILE A 41 9.76 0.18 -16.45
CA ILE A 41 10.04 0.59 -15.07
C ILE A 41 9.03 -0.15 -14.17
N PRO A 42 9.42 -0.75 -13.03
CA PRO A 42 8.48 -1.40 -12.12
C PRO A 42 7.40 -0.44 -11.61
N CYS A 43 6.14 -0.88 -11.62
CA CYS A 43 4.99 -0.06 -11.24
C CYS A 43 4.97 0.38 -9.76
N LYS A 44 5.76 -0.28 -8.89
CA LYS A 44 5.91 0.13 -7.48
C LYS A 44 6.40 1.59 -7.34
N TYR A 45 7.07 2.13 -8.36
CA TYR A 45 7.52 3.52 -8.39
C TYR A 45 6.46 4.52 -8.85
N PHE A 46 5.24 4.06 -9.18
CA PHE A 46 4.11 4.97 -9.39
C PHE A 46 3.60 5.57 -8.07
N TYR A 47 3.91 5.00 -6.91
CA TYR A 47 3.30 5.38 -5.64
C TYR A 47 4.21 6.30 -4.80
N ASP A 48 4.77 7.33 -5.43
CA ASP A 48 5.28 8.49 -4.67
C ASP A 48 4.09 9.31 -4.12
N GLU A 49 4.37 10.43 -3.44
CA GLU A 49 3.30 11.28 -2.87
C GLU A 49 2.26 11.66 -3.93
N ARG A 50 2.71 12.14 -5.09
CA ARG A 50 1.81 12.60 -6.16
C ARG A 50 1.07 11.45 -6.82
N GLY A 51 1.77 10.38 -7.14
CA GLY A 51 1.18 9.22 -7.79
C GLY A 51 0.21 8.46 -6.89
N SER A 52 0.41 8.50 -5.57
CA SER A 52 -0.57 8.02 -4.60
C SER A 52 -1.86 8.85 -4.63
N ILE A 53 -1.75 10.19 -4.67
CA ILE A 53 -2.92 11.07 -4.84
C ILE A 53 -3.65 10.78 -6.15
N LEU A 54 -2.91 10.62 -7.26
CA LEU A 54 -3.50 10.26 -8.54
C LEU A 54 -4.22 8.91 -8.50
N PHE A 55 -3.67 7.92 -7.78
CA PHE A 55 -4.32 6.63 -7.61
C PHE A 55 -5.62 6.73 -6.80
N GLU A 56 -5.65 7.57 -5.76
CA GLU A 56 -6.88 7.87 -5.02
C GLU A 56 -7.95 8.53 -5.91
N GLU A 57 -7.55 9.41 -6.81
CA GLU A 57 -8.46 10.01 -7.80
C GLU A 57 -8.96 8.95 -8.80
N ILE A 58 -8.08 8.07 -9.28
CA ILE A 58 -8.45 6.94 -10.15
C ILE A 58 -9.52 6.08 -9.49
N CYS A 59 -9.39 5.79 -8.20
CA CYS A 59 -10.36 5.00 -7.43
C CYS A 59 -11.78 5.58 -7.40
N ARG A 60 -11.95 6.87 -7.73
CA ARG A 60 -13.26 7.55 -7.76
C ARG A 60 -13.87 7.59 -9.16
N LEU A 61 -13.11 7.24 -10.19
CA LEU A 61 -13.60 7.28 -11.57
C LEU A 61 -14.75 6.30 -11.79
N PRO A 62 -15.76 6.66 -12.61
CA PRO A 62 -16.85 5.74 -12.96
C PRO A 62 -16.34 4.47 -13.66
N GLU A 63 -15.28 4.60 -14.47
CA GLU A 63 -14.66 3.50 -15.22
C GLU A 63 -13.87 2.53 -14.32
N TYR A 64 -13.32 3.02 -13.20
CA TYR A 64 -12.52 2.23 -12.27
C TYR A 64 -13.39 1.66 -11.14
N TYR A 65 -14.20 0.66 -11.47
CA TYR A 65 -15.19 0.10 -10.54
C TYR A 65 -14.59 -0.68 -9.36
N GLN A 66 -13.33 -1.12 -9.48
CA GLN A 66 -12.70 -2.09 -8.57
C GLN A 66 -12.80 -1.66 -7.11
N THR A 67 -12.43 -0.42 -6.80
CA THR A 67 -12.47 0.10 -5.43
C THR A 67 -13.89 0.13 -4.88
N ARG A 68 -14.88 0.58 -5.68
CA ARG A 68 -16.29 0.62 -5.26
C ARG A 68 -16.84 -0.78 -5.01
N THR A 69 -16.47 -1.75 -5.84
CA THR A 69 -16.94 -3.13 -5.72
C THR A 69 -16.33 -3.82 -4.52
N GLU A 70 -15.03 -3.66 -4.27
CA GLU A 70 -14.36 -4.19 -3.08
C GLU A 70 -15.00 -3.64 -1.81
N LEU A 71 -15.20 -2.32 -1.72
CA LEU A 71 -15.88 -1.67 -0.59
C LEU A 71 -17.28 -2.25 -0.35
N SER A 72 -18.10 -2.38 -1.40
CA SER A 72 -19.45 -2.96 -1.27
C SER A 72 -19.44 -4.40 -0.76
N ILE A 73 -18.46 -5.21 -1.17
CA ILE A 73 -18.33 -6.60 -0.68
C ILE A 73 -17.90 -6.61 0.79
N LEU A 74 -16.94 -5.76 1.17
CA LEU A 74 -16.47 -5.65 2.55
C LEU A 74 -17.57 -5.13 3.49
N GLU A 75 -18.38 -4.16 3.04
CA GLU A 75 -19.55 -3.67 3.77
C GLU A 75 -20.60 -4.77 3.99
N GLU A 76 -20.87 -5.59 2.97
CA GLU A 76 -21.89 -6.65 3.06
C GLU A 76 -21.41 -7.90 3.80
N LYS A 77 -20.11 -8.24 3.67
CA LYS A 77 -19.57 -9.53 4.13
C LYS A 77 -18.56 -9.41 5.26
N GLY A 78 -18.15 -8.21 5.66
CA GLY A 78 -17.10 -7.98 6.66
C GLY A 78 -17.35 -8.72 7.97
N GLU A 79 -18.55 -8.65 8.52
CA GLU A 79 -18.90 -9.37 9.76
C GLU A 79 -18.79 -10.88 9.60
N ALA A 80 -19.32 -11.44 8.50
CA ALA A 80 -19.27 -12.88 8.24
C ALA A 80 -17.83 -13.37 7.95
N ILE A 81 -16.99 -12.52 7.34
CA ILE A 81 -15.57 -12.80 7.14
C ILE A 81 -14.88 -12.87 8.50
N MET A 82 -15.23 -11.98 9.44
CA MET A 82 -14.60 -11.91 10.76
C MET A 82 -15.17 -12.90 11.78
N GLU A 83 -16.39 -13.41 11.62
CA GLU A 83 -17.04 -14.35 12.55
C GLU A 83 -16.16 -15.55 13.00
N PRO A 84 -15.46 -16.28 12.10
CA PRO A 84 -14.61 -17.40 12.53
C PRO A 84 -13.29 -16.93 13.19
N PHE A 85 -12.95 -15.65 13.09
CA PHE A 85 -11.75 -15.09 13.71
C PHE A 85 -12.10 -14.56 15.11
N GLY A 86 -11.48 -15.14 16.13
CA GLY A 86 -11.52 -14.61 17.49
C GLY A 86 -10.52 -13.46 17.65
N ASP A 87 -9.87 -13.39 18.81
CA ASP A 87 -8.81 -12.41 19.06
C ASP A 87 -7.62 -12.66 18.12
N GLY A 88 -7.16 -11.61 17.43
CA GLY A 88 -6.04 -11.69 16.51
C GLY A 88 -5.57 -10.34 15.97
N ASP A 89 -4.44 -10.37 15.28
CA ASP A 89 -3.88 -9.19 14.59
C ASP A 89 -4.37 -9.13 13.15
N LEU A 90 -4.85 -7.96 12.72
CA LEU A 90 -5.13 -7.66 11.33
C LEU A 90 -3.90 -7.06 10.66
N VAL A 91 -3.44 -7.66 9.57
CA VAL A 91 -2.26 -7.21 8.81
C VAL A 91 -2.69 -6.76 7.42
N GLU A 92 -2.54 -5.46 7.14
CA GLU A 92 -2.81 -4.88 5.83
C GLU A 92 -1.53 -4.80 4.99
N LEU A 93 -1.52 -5.45 3.83
CA LEU A 93 -0.40 -5.42 2.91
C LEU A 93 -0.62 -4.32 1.86
N GLY A 94 0.15 -3.24 1.95
CA GLY A 94 0.03 -2.10 1.04
C GLY A 94 -1.21 -1.26 1.34
N SER A 95 -1.24 -0.67 2.53
CA SER A 95 -2.44 -0.09 3.14
C SER A 95 -3.00 1.14 2.41
N GLY A 96 -2.15 1.86 1.65
CA GLY A 96 -2.58 3.01 0.86
C GLY A 96 -3.37 4.02 1.70
N ALA A 97 -4.58 4.38 1.24
CA ALA A 97 -5.47 5.32 1.92
C ALA A 97 -6.24 4.71 3.12
N ASN A 98 -6.06 3.42 3.43
CA ASN A 98 -6.66 2.69 4.55
C ASN A 98 -8.20 2.72 4.59
N TRP A 99 -8.90 2.91 3.46
CA TRP A 99 -10.38 2.98 3.44
C TRP A 99 -11.07 1.62 3.62
N LYS A 100 -10.30 0.53 3.73
CA LYS A 100 -10.78 -0.84 3.55
C LYS A 100 -10.68 -1.69 4.82
N ILE A 101 -10.44 -1.04 5.95
CA ILE A 101 -10.34 -1.63 7.30
C ILE A 101 -11.26 -0.88 8.25
#